data_AF-A0A6P2DJX6-F1
#
_entry.id   AF-A0A6P2DJX6-F1
#
_cell.length_a   1.000
_cell.length_b   1.000
_cell.length_c   1.000
_cell.angle_alpha   90.00
_cell.angle_beta   90.00
_cell.angle_gamma   90.00
#
_symmetry.space_group_name_H-M   'P 1'
#
loop_
_entity.id
_entity.type
_entity.pdbx_description
1 polymer ?
#
loop_
_entity_poly.entity_id
_entity_poly.type
_entity_poly.pdbx_seq_one_letter_code
_entity_poly.pdbx_strand_id
1 'polypeptide(L)' 'MSLDSLHDLYVDELKDLYNAENQLLKALPRMAKAASSAELKAALTEHLTVTQK' A
#
# COMPACT_ATOMS: atom_id res chain seq x y z
N MET A 1 -14.93 -1.49 17.68
CA MET A 1 -15.37 -2.88 17.47
C MET A 1 -14.71 -3.70 18.56
N SER A 2 -15.46 -4.51 19.31
CA SER A 2 -14.87 -5.47 20.23
C SER A 2 -14.30 -6.62 19.40
N LEU A 3 -12.99 -6.86 19.53
CA LEU A 3 -12.30 -7.97 18.90
C LEU A 3 -12.56 -9.20 19.76
N ASP A 4 -13.68 -9.86 19.51
CA ASP A 4 -14.19 -10.91 20.39
C ASP A 4 -13.52 -12.27 20.11
N SER A 5 -12.75 -12.39 19.02
CA SER A 5 -11.95 -13.57 18.69
C SER A 5 -10.67 -13.24 17.91
N LEU A 6 -9.71 -14.18 17.93
CA LEU A 6 -8.49 -14.10 17.09
C LEU A 6 -8.83 -14.09 15.59
N HIS A 7 -9.95 -14.69 15.19
CA HIS A 7 -10.43 -14.65 13.82
C HIS A 7 -10.87 -13.24 13.43
N ASP A 8 -11.57 -12.54 14.32
CA ASP A 8 -12.00 -11.16 14.05
C ASP A 8 -10.80 -10.22 13.94
N LEU A 9 -9.78 -10.41 14.79
CA LEU A 9 -8.50 -9.69 14.66
C LEU A 9 -7.83 -9.97 13.32
N TYR A 10 -7.76 -11.23 12.92
CA TYR A 10 -7.18 -11.58 11.63
C TYR A 10 -7.90 -10.90 10.45
N VAL A 11 -9.24 -10.89 10.47
CA VAL A 11 -10.04 -10.23 9.44
C VAL A 11 -9.86 -8.71 9.45
N ASP A 12 -9.75 -8.09 10.62
CA ASP A 12 -9.55 -6.66 10.76
C ASP A 12 -8.17 -6.25 10.21
N GLU A 13 -7.12 -6.97 10.58
CA GLU A 13 -5.76 -6.74 10.08
C GLU A 13 -5.66 -6.92 8.55
N LEU A 14 -6.38 -7.89 7.98
CA LEU A 14 -6.46 -8.03 6.52
C LEU A 14 -7.15 -6.83 5.86
N LYS A 15 -8.19 -6.27 6.48
CA LYS A 15 -8.85 -5.05 5.96
C LYS A 15 -7.96 -3.84 6.08
N ASP A 16 -7.20 -3.73 7.16
CA ASP A 16 -6.25 -2.64 7.36
C ASP A 16 -5.11 -2.71 6.35
N LEU A 17 -4.57 -3.90 6.09
CA LEU A 17 -3.57 -4.09 5.03
C LEU A 17 -4.14 -3.72 3.65
N TYR A 18 -5.36 -4.17 3.33
CA TYR A 18 -6.02 -3.79 2.08
C TYR A 18 -6.25 -2.28 1.97
N ASN A 19 -6.59 -1.61 3.08
CA ASN A 19 -6.73 -0.16 3.11
C ASN A 19 -5.38 0.53 2.85
N ALA A 20 -4.30 0.04 3.49
CA ALA A 20 -2.95 0.56 3.28
C ALA A 20 -2.51 0.46 1.81
N GLU A 21 -2.77 -0.66 1.14
CA GLU A 21 -2.47 -0.83 -0.29
C GLU A 21 -3.24 0.19 -1.15
N ASN A 22 -4.52 0.42 -0.86
CA ASN A 22 -5.32 1.45 -1.55
C ASN A 22 -4.79 2.87 -1.34
N GLN A 23 -4.22 3.16 -0.17
CA GLN A 23 -3.55 4.44 0.09
C GLN A 23 -2.23 4.53 -0.69
N LEU A 24 -1.45 3.44 -0.75
CA LEU A 24 -0.21 3.35 -1.51
C LEU A 24 -0.44 3.59 -3.00
N LEU A 25 -1.52 3.06 -3.59
CA LEU A 25 -1.90 3.34 -4.99
C LEU A 25 -1.99 4.84 -5.32
N LYS A 26 -2.38 5.66 -4.34
CA LYS A 26 -2.49 7.12 -4.49
C LYS A 26 -1.17 7.83 -4.16
N ALA A 27 -0.39 7.28 -3.23
CA ALA A 27 0.85 7.87 -2.74
C ALA A 27 2.03 7.61 -3.70
N LEU A 28 2.17 6.40 -4.22
CA LEU A 28 3.29 5.98 -5.07
C LEU A 28 3.50 6.87 -6.32
N PRO A 29 2.45 7.27 -7.07
CA PRO A 29 2.62 8.20 -8.19
C PRO A 29 3.15 9.57 -7.75
N ARG A 30 2.71 10.06 -6.57
CA ARG A 30 3.18 11.35 -6.01
C ARG A 30 4.63 11.26 -5.58
N MET A 31 5.02 10.15 -4.96
CA MET A 31 6.40 9.88 -4.55
C MET A 31 7.33 9.75 -5.76
N ALA A 32 6.92 9.02 -6.80
CA ALA A 32 7.69 8.89 -8.04
C ALA A 32 7.87 10.25 -8.72
N LYS A 33 6.83 11.09 -8.76
CA LYS A 33 6.95 12.45 -9.32
C LYS A 33 7.91 13.34 -8.53
N ALA A 34 7.94 13.20 -7.21
CA ALA A 34 8.77 14.00 -6.31
C ALA A 34 10.22 13.50 -6.20
N ALA A 35 10.50 12.25 -6.55
CA ALA A 35 11.85 11.70 -6.52
C ALA A 35 12.78 12.45 -7.49
N SER A 36 14.03 12.65 -7.11
CA SER A 36 15.06 13.26 -7.98
C SER A 36 15.95 12.21 -8.65
N SER A 37 16.15 11.05 -8.01
CA SER A 37 16.89 9.93 -8.57
C SER A 37 16.05 9.16 -9.59
N ALA A 38 16.64 8.86 -10.74
CA ALA A 38 16.00 8.06 -11.78
C ALA A 38 15.73 6.62 -11.32
N GLU A 39 16.64 6.03 -10.54
CA GLU A 39 16.50 4.68 -9.98
C GLU A 39 15.33 4.62 -8.99
N LEU A 40 15.21 5.64 -8.13
CA LEU A 40 14.11 5.72 -7.17
C LEU A 40 12.76 5.89 -7.88
N LYS A 41 12.69 6.68 -8.95
CA LYS A 41 11.49 6.82 -9.78
C LYS A 41 11.06 5.47 -10.38
N ALA A 42 12.02 4.75 -10.95
CA ALA A 42 11.77 3.45 -11.57
C ALA A 42 11.23 2.46 -10.54
N ALA A 43 11.88 2.35 -9.38
CA ALA A 43 11.45 1.46 -8.29
C ALA A 43 10.03 1.78 -7.79
N LEU A 44 9.69 3.07 -7.59
CA LEU A 44 8.34 3.47 -7.15
C LEU A 44 7.27 3.21 -8.22
N THR A 45 7.63 3.31 -9.50
CA THR A 45 6.71 3.05 -10.63
C THR A 45 6.49 1.56 -10.83
N GLU A 46 7.55 0.75 -10.67
CA GLU A 46 7.45 -0.71 -10.66
C GLU A 46 6.58 -1.18 -9.49
N HIS A 47 6.83 -0.64 -8.29
CA HIS A 47 6.08 -1.01 -7.09
C HIS A 47 4.59 -0.67 -7.22
N LEU A 48 4.23 0.46 -7.86
CA LEU A 48 2.84 0.80 -8.18
C LEU A 48 2.15 -0.30 -9.01
N THR A 49 2.88 -0.91 -9.95
CA THR A 49 2.34 -1.99 -10.80
C THR A 49 2.16 -3.29 -10.01
N VAL A 50 3.03 -3.55 -9.03
CA VAL A 50 2.89 -4.68 -8.11
C VAL A 50 1.67 -4.49 -7.20
N THR A 51 1.49 -3.30 -6.62
CA THR A 51 0.35 -2.99 -5.73
C THR A 51 -1.01 -3.03 -6.45
N GLN A 52 -1.06 -2.83 -7.76
CA GLN A 52 -2.31 -2.92 -8.54
C GLN A 52 -2.75 -4.35 -8.86
N LYS A 53 -1.87 -5.35 -8.71
CA LYS A 53 -2.15 -6.75 -9.03
C LYS A 53 -2.75 -7.49 -7.84
#